data_AF-A0A380NWX5-F1
#
_entry.id   AF-A0A380NWX5-F1
#
_cell.length_a   1.000
_cell.length_b   1.000
_cell.length_c   1.000
_cell.angle_alpha   90.00
_cell.angle_beta   90.00
_cell.angle_gamma   90.00
#
_symmetry.space_group_name_H-M   'P 1'
#
loop_
_entity.id
_entity.type
_entity.pdbx_description
1 polymer ?
#
loop_
_entity_poly.entity_id
_entity_poly.type
_entity_poly.pdbx_seq_one_letter_code
_entity_poly.pdbx_strand_id
1 'polypeptide(L)'
;MKREFKDASYIHGESGMPGYDFPEVTTKPLAIDAVEAIHQVLNESAEPITIIGTGAYTNLALLLQQHPEDKPLIKEFILMGGSISGGNVSSVAEFNVFTDPDAAAIVFKSELPITMIGLDVTLNALLTEESTNTLREMGPAGEMLYGIVTAYEDVHVGGKPMHDVNTICMLLILASSKLSHSQWMWLPKAQPSVRLLLISISLA
;
A
#
# COMPACT_ATOMS: atom_id res chain seq x y z
N MET A 1 9.40 -16.01 -9.58
CA MET A 1 8.12 -15.85 -10.31
C MET A 1 7.99 -16.95 -11.36
N LYS A 2 6.91 -17.75 -11.34
CA LYS A 2 6.62 -18.76 -12.38
C LYS A 2 5.97 -18.21 -13.64
N ARG A 3 5.88 -16.88 -13.75
CA ARG A 3 5.16 -16.15 -14.80
C ARG A 3 6.06 -15.01 -15.32
N GLU A 4 5.82 -14.59 -16.55
CA GLU A 4 6.41 -13.38 -17.13
C GLU A 4 5.92 -12.11 -16.41
N PHE A 5 6.86 -11.20 -16.15
CA PHE A 5 6.58 -9.92 -15.53
C PHE A 5 5.68 -9.06 -16.45
N LYS A 6 4.72 -8.35 -15.85
CA LYS A 6 3.89 -7.38 -16.56
C LYS A 6 3.69 -6.17 -15.66
N ASP A 7 4.08 -5.00 -16.15
CA ASP A 7 3.88 -3.74 -15.44
C ASP A 7 2.42 -3.24 -15.53
N ALA A 8 2.16 -2.12 -14.85
CA ALA A 8 0.89 -1.40 -14.85
C ALA A 8 1.02 0.00 -15.48
N SER A 9 1.93 0.17 -16.46
CA SER A 9 2.13 1.46 -17.14
C SER A 9 0.87 1.99 -17.83
N TYR A 10 -0.06 1.12 -18.22
CA TYR A 10 -1.37 1.50 -18.77
C TYR A 10 -2.31 2.13 -17.74
N ILE A 11 -2.01 2.04 -16.44
CA ILE A 11 -2.77 2.70 -15.35
C ILE A 11 -1.98 3.86 -14.76
N HIS A 12 -0.68 3.64 -14.54
CA HIS A 12 0.19 4.57 -13.82
C HIS A 12 1.10 5.40 -14.74
N GLY A 13 1.02 5.25 -16.07
CA GLY A 13 1.96 5.87 -17.01
C GLY A 13 3.35 5.22 -17.00
N GLU A 14 4.18 5.55 -18.01
CA GLU A 14 5.55 5.01 -18.13
C GLU A 14 6.45 5.37 -16.93
N SER A 15 6.26 6.54 -16.33
CA SER A 15 7.02 6.97 -15.16
C SER A 15 6.45 6.45 -13.83
N GLY A 16 5.24 5.89 -13.84
CA GLY A 16 4.47 5.55 -12.63
C GLY A 16 3.80 6.73 -11.92
N MET A 17 4.19 7.97 -12.23
CA MET A 17 3.67 9.20 -11.62
C MET A 17 3.57 10.36 -12.64
N PRO A 18 2.77 10.23 -13.71
CA PRO A 18 2.54 11.31 -14.66
C PRO A 18 1.79 12.47 -14.00
N GLY A 19 1.77 13.63 -14.66
CA GLY A 19 1.04 14.81 -14.18
C GLY A 19 1.83 15.71 -13.21
N TYR A 20 3.08 15.37 -12.89
CA TYR A 20 3.99 16.25 -12.16
C TYR A 20 5.45 16.06 -12.60
N ASP A 21 6.15 17.18 -12.80
CA ASP A 21 7.57 17.18 -13.15
C ASP A 21 8.42 17.15 -11.87
N PHE A 22 8.91 15.97 -11.51
CA PHE A 22 9.77 15.81 -10.35
C PHE A 22 11.17 16.38 -10.60
N PRO A 23 11.78 17.04 -9.59
CA PRO A 23 13.18 17.45 -9.69
C PRO A 23 14.08 16.22 -9.75
N GLU A 24 15.32 16.43 -10.20
CA GLU A 24 16.33 15.37 -10.22
C GLU A 24 16.52 14.76 -8.81
N VAL A 25 16.50 13.43 -8.74
CA VAL A 25 16.68 12.69 -7.50
C VAL A 25 18.13 12.85 -7.04
N THR A 26 18.32 13.47 -5.87
CA THR A 26 19.66 13.68 -5.28
C THR A 26 20.05 12.59 -4.27
N THR A 27 19.10 11.75 -3.88
CA THR A 27 19.30 10.63 -2.96
C THR A 27 19.72 9.37 -3.71
N LYS A 28 20.35 8.44 -3.00
CA LYS A 28 20.72 7.12 -3.54
C LYS A 28 19.93 6.03 -2.81
N PRO A 29 19.56 4.93 -3.49
CA PRO A 29 19.07 3.74 -2.83
C PRO A 29 20.05 3.24 -1.77
N LEU A 30 19.53 2.50 -0.79
CA LEU A 30 20.36 1.79 0.16
C LEU A 30 21.24 0.76 -0.57
N ALA A 31 22.42 0.46 0.01
CA ALA A 31 23.33 -0.53 -0.55
C ALA A 31 22.88 -1.98 -0.31
N ILE A 32 21.95 -2.18 0.63
CA ILE A 32 21.32 -3.46 0.94
C ILE A 32 20.00 -3.57 0.18
N ASP A 33 19.57 -4.80 -0.10
CA ASP A 33 18.26 -5.05 -0.68
C ASP A 33 17.13 -4.83 0.35
N ALA A 34 15.89 -4.84 -0.14
CA ALA A 34 14.73 -4.57 0.69
C ALA A 34 14.49 -5.64 1.77
N VAL A 35 14.88 -6.91 1.54
CA VAL A 35 14.69 -7.98 2.51
C VAL A 35 15.61 -7.75 3.70
N GLU A 36 16.89 -7.48 3.44
CA GLU A 36 17.87 -7.13 4.47
C GLU A 36 17.51 -5.84 5.20
N ALA A 37 16.98 -4.84 4.49
CA ALA A 37 16.52 -3.60 5.12
C ALA A 37 15.35 -3.86 6.10
N ILE A 38 14.41 -4.73 5.74
CA ILE A 38 13.29 -5.10 6.63
C ILE A 38 13.82 -5.88 7.83
N HIS A 39 14.69 -6.87 7.60
CA HIS A 39 15.33 -7.66 8.66
C HIS A 39 16.03 -6.77 9.70
N GLN A 40 16.82 -5.78 9.24
CA GLN A 40 17.50 -4.83 10.13
C GLN A 40 16.51 -4.01 10.95
N VAL A 41 15.47 -3.45 10.33
CA VAL A 41 14.46 -2.65 11.03
C VAL A 41 13.71 -3.48 12.08
N LEU A 42 13.42 -4.75 11.79
CA LEU A 42 12.78 -5.66 12.74
C LEU A 42 13.68 -5.95 13.94
N ASN A 43 14.96 -6.24 13.71
CA ASN A 43 15.91 -6.58 14.77
C ASN A 43 16.33 -5.38 15.63
N GLU A 44 16.29 -4.17 15.08
CA GLU A 44 16.53 -2.93 15.83
C GLU A 44 15.31 -2.48 16.66
N SER A 45 14.14 -3.06 16.41
CA SER A 45 12.92 -2.69 17.10
C SER A 45 12.84 -3.33 18.49
N ALA A 46 12.50 -2.52 19.49
CA ALA A 46 12.22 -3.02 20.84
C ALA A 46 10.87 -3.75 20.94
N GLU A 47 9.97 -3.53 19.98
CA GLU A 47 8.62 -4.09 19.96
C GLU A 47 8.27 -4.64 18.57
N PRO A 48 7.38 -5.64 18.47
CA PRO A 48 6.95 -6.16 17.18
C PRO A 48 6.34 -5.09 16.25
N ILE A 49 6.69 -5.13 14.97
CA ILE A 49 6.32 -4.11 13.97
C ILE A 49 5.13 -4.57 13.13
N THR A 50 4.19 -3.66 12.88
CA THR A 50 3.16 -3.82 11.84
C THR A 50 3.75 -3.46 10.48
N ILE A 51 3.72 -4.39 9.53
CA ILE A 51 4.22 -4.16 8.17
C ILE A 51 3.04 -3.95 7.22
N ILE A 52 3.11 -2.89 6.41
CA ILE A 52 2.12 -2.61 5.38
C ILE A 52 2.68 -2.94 4.01
N GLY A 53 2.01 -3.84 3.28
CA GLY A 53 2.32 -4.15 1.89
C GLY A 53 1.26 -3.59 0.96
N THR A 54 1.66 -2.67 0.07
CA THR A 54 0.74 -2.12 -0.95
C THR A 54 1.12 -2.45 -2.40
N GLY A 55 2.19 -3.23 -2.58
CA GLY A 55 2.58 -3.82 -3.86
C GLY A 55 2.53 -5.35 -3.82
N ALA A 56 3.17 -5.99 -4.80
CA ALA A 56 3.36 -7.44 -4.79
C ALA A 56 4.13 -7.90 -3.53
N TYR A 57 3.74 -9.05 -2.96
CA TYR A 57 4.25 -9.50 -1.66
C TYR A 57 5.60 -10.22 -1.73
N THR A 58 6.35 -10.08 -2.82
CA THR A 58 7.60 -10.80 -3.08
C THR A 58 8.63 -10.58 -1.97
N ASN A 59 8.86 -9.33 -1.54
CA ASN A 59 9.82 -9.03 -0.46
C ASN A 59 9.39 -9.65 0.88
N LEU A 60 8.08 -9.69 1.17
CA LEU A 60 7.57 -10.30 2.40
C LEU A 60 7.74 -11.82 2.36
N ALA A 61 7.46 -12.45 1.22
CA ALA A 61 7.66 -13.88 1.05
C ALA A 61 9.15 -14.26 1.16
N LEU A 62 10.04 -13.47 0.56
CA LEU A 62 11.49 -13.67 0.68
C LEU A 62 11.98 -13.48 2.11
N LEU A 63 11.51 -12.45 2.83
CA LEU A 63 11.79 -12.26 4.25
C LEU A 63 11.42 -13.50 5.07
N LEU A 64 10.19 -14.01 4.91
CA LEU A 64 9.71 -15.18 5.65
C LEU A 64 10.48 -16.47 5.33
N GLN A 65 11.15 -16.53 4.18
CA GLN A 65 11.95 -17.68 3.76
C GLN A 65 13.42 -17.55 4.17
N GLN A 66 13.99 -16.36 4.06
CA GLN A 66 15.41 -16.09 4.31
C GLN A 66 15.68 -15.81 5.80
N HIS A 67 14.74 -15.16 6.48
CA HIS A 67 14.79 -14.82 7.91
C HIS A 67 13.54 -15.34 8.65
N PRO A 68 13.30 -16.66 8.68
CA PRO A 68 12.15 -17.21 9.39
C PRO A 68 12.14 -16.87 10.90
N GLU A 69 13.30 -16.58 11.49
CA GLU A 69 13.48 -16.10 12.85
C GLU A 69 12.86 -14.72 13.13
N ASP A 70 12.59 -13.91 12.10
CA ASP A 70 12.01 -12.58 12.25
C ASP A 70 10.50 -12.62 12.50
N LYS A 71 9.83 -13.77 12.28
CA LYS A 71 8.37 -13.88 12.45
C LYS A 71 7.86 -13.35 13.80
N PRO A 72 8.48 -13.65 14.97
CA PRO A 72 8.03 -13.12 16.25
C PRO A 72 8.20 -11.60 16.40
N LEU A 73 9.04 -10.97 15.57
CA LEU A 73 9.26 -9.52 15.52
C LEU A 73 8.20 -8.82 14.65
N ILE A 74 7.34 -9.57 13.96
CA ILE A 74 6.25 -9.04 13.13
C ILE A 74 4.96 -9.11 13.95
N LYS A 75 4.37 -7.95 14.22
CA LYS A 75 3.09 -7.83 14.92
C LYS A 75 1.94 -8.37 14.07
N GLU A 76 1.85 -7.88 12.83
CA GLU A 76 0.83 -8.24 11.85
C GLU A 76 1.22 -7.71 10.46
N PHE A 77 0.59 -8.28 9.44
CA PHE A 77 0.58 -7.72 8.10
C PHE A 77 -0.73 -7.01 7.80
N ILE A 78 -0.65 -5.81 7.22
CA ILE A 78 -1.79 -5.10 6.63
C ILE A 78 -1.51 -4.96 5.14
N LEU A 79 -2.29 -5.68 4.34
CA LEU A 79 -1.97 -5.88 2.93
C LEU A 79 -3.07 -5.30 2.05
N MET A 80 -2.71 -4.34 1.19
CA MET A 80 -3.55 -3.98 0.06
C MET A 80 -3.44 -5.12 -0.95
N GLY A 81 -4.58 -5.70 -1.31
CA GLY A 81 -4.65 -6.65 -2.40
C GLY A 81 -5.75 -7.68 -2.22
N GLY A 82 -5.95 -8.47 -3.27
CA GLY A 82 -7.03 -9.44 -3.35
C GLY A 82 -8.42 -8.81 -3.48
N SER A 83 -9.40 -9.70 -3.62
CA SER A 83 -10.83 -9.37 -3.66
C SER A 83 -11.64 -10.62 -3.38
N ILE A 84 -12.79 -10.46 -2.73
CA ILE A 84 -13.76 -11.52 -2.45
C ILE A 84 -14.82 -11.57 -3.57
N SER A 85 -15.15 -10.42 -4.19
CA SER A 85 -16.23 -10.33 -5.19
C SER A 85 -15.78 -10.28 -6.66
N GLY A 86 -14.50 -10.01 -6.96
CA GLY A 86 -13.97 -9.96 -8.35
C GLY A 86 -12.67 -9.16 -8.50
N GLY A 87 -11.88 -9.42 -9.55
CA GLY A 87 -10.54 -8.81 -9.74
C GLY A 87 -10.48 -7.55 -10.62
N ASN A 88 -9.31 -6.89 -10.67
CA ASN A 88 -9.02 -5.74 -11.53
C ASN A 88 -8.05 -6.05 -12.71
N VAL A 89 -7.24 -7.12 -12.63
CA VAL A 89 -6.36 -7.54 -13.75
C VAL A 89 -6.96 -8.70 -14.53
N SER A 90 -7.75 -9.54 -13.86
CA SER A 90 -8.64 -10.51 -14.48
C SER A 90 -9.97 -10.49 -13.76
N SER A 91 -10.98 -11.19 -14.26
CA SER A 91 -12.30 -11.28 -13.62
C SER A 91 -12.25 -11.75 -12.16
N VAL A 92 -11.15 -12.37 -11.71
CA VAL A 92 -11.00 -12.97 -10.38
C VAL A 92 -9.72 -12.56 -9.62
N ALA A 93 -8.80 -11.80 -10.23
CA ALA A 93 -7.50 -11.49 -9.62
C ALA A 93 -7.22 -9.99 -9.53
N GLU A 94 -6.83 -9.56 -8.34
CA GLU A 94 -6.31 -8.23 -8.05
C GLU A 94 -4.80 -8.15 -8.38
N PHE A 95 -4.32 -6.99 -8.82
CA PHE A 95 -2.99 -6.76 -9.37
C PHE A 95 -1.82 -7.22 -8.49
N ASN A 96 -1.79 -6.88 -7.21
CA ASN A 96 -0.70 -7.21 -6.31
C ASN A 96 -0.57 -8.73 -6.12
N VAL A 97 -1.69 -9.41 -5.87
CA VAL A 97 -1.74 -10.88 -5.74
C VAL A 97 -1.46 -11.56 -7.09
N PHE A 98 -1.95 -10.98 -8.19
CA PHE A 98 -1.73 -11.50 -9.53
C PHE A 98 -0.26 -11.41 -9.93
N THR A 99 0.45 -10.35 -9.55
CA THR A 99 1.85 -10.10 -9.91
C THR A 99 2.78 -11.19 -9.37
N ASP A 100 2.60 -11.60 -8.10
CA ASP A 100 3.35 -12.73 -7.52
C ASP A 100 2.45 -13.63 -6.64
N PRO A 101 1.70 -14.57 -7.25
CA PRO A 101 0.78 -15.43 -6.52
C PRO A 101 1.51 -16.47 -5.66
N ASP A 102 2.73 -16.87 -6.04
CA ASP A 102 3.56 -17.77 -5.24
C ASP A 102 3.97 -17.05 -3.93
N ALA A 103 4.41 -15.79 -4.02
CA ALA A 103 4.70 -14.97 -2.85
C ALA A 103 3.46 -14.76 -1.96
N ALA A 104 2.32 -14.44 -2.57
CA ALA A 104 1.07 -14.29 -1.83
C ALA A 104 0.71 -15.56 -1.06
N ALA A 105 0.84 -16.74 -1.70
CA ALA A 105 0.57 -18.02 -1.05
C ALA A 105 1.51 -18.28 0.15
N ILE A 106 2.77 -17.85 0.09
CA ILE A 106 3.71 -17.95 1.23
C ILE A 106 3.27 -17.04 2.37
N VAL A 107 2.96 -15.77 2.06
CA VAL A 107 2.55 -14.78 3.07
C VAL A 107 1.25 -15.20 3.76
N PHE A 108 0.23 -15.63 3.01
CA PHE A 108 -1.03 -16.10 3.60
C PHE A 108 -0.89 -17.39 4.41
N LYS A 109 0.17 -18.19 4.20
CA LYS A 109 0.49 -19.39 4.99
C LYS A 109 1.49 -19.10 6.12
N SER A 110 1.84 -17.84 6.38
CA SER A 110 2.88 -17.48 7.34
C SER A 110 2.51 -17.72 8.81
N GLU A 111 1.21 -17.91 9.09
CA GLU A 111 0.59 -17.99 10.42
C GLU A 111 0.65 -16.67 11.22
N LEU A 112 1.09 -15.58 10.59
CA LEU A 112 1.02 -14.24 11.17
C LEU A 112 -0.41 -13.67 11.08
N PRO A 113 -0.80 -12.76 11.99
CA PRO A 113 -2.04 -12.00 11.82
C PRO A 113 -2.00 -11.19 10.53
N ILE A 114 -3.03 -11.34 9.69
CA ILE A 114 -3.13 -10.67 8.38
C ILE A 114 -4.48 -9.96 8.29
N THR A 115 -4.45 -8.66 8.01
CA THR A 115 -5.60 -7.89 7.58
C THR A 115 -5.45 -7.57 6.09
N MET A 116 -6.38 -8.06 5.27
CA MET A 116 -6.40 -7.81 3.84
C MET A 116 -7.41 -6.70 3.51
N ILE A 117 -6.94 -5.64 2.85
CA ILE A 117 -7.75 -4.55 2.34
C ILE A 117 -7.89 -4.73 0.82
N GLY A 118 -8.91 -5.48 0.44
CA GLY A 118 -9.18 -5.83 -0.95
C GLY A 118 -10.05 -4.83 -1.69
N LEU A 119 -10.31 -5.11 -2.97
CA LEU A 119 -11.10 -4.26 -3.87
C LEU A 119 -12.51 -3.98 -3.33
N ASP A 120 -13.11 -4.95 -2.62
CA ASP A 120 -14.42 -4.83 -1.97
C ASP A 120 -14.48 -3.66 -0.98
N VAL A 121 -13.35 -3.28 -0.39
CA VAL A 121 -13.27 -2.14 0.53
C VAL A 121 -12.88 -0.89 -0.23
N THR A 122 -11.81 -0.97 -1.02
CA THR A 122 -11.21 0.23 -1.63
C THR A 122 -12.08 0.89 -2.68
N LEU A 123 -12.93 0.11 -3.39
CA LEU A 123 -13.83 0.64 -4.41
C LEU A 123 -15.06 1.36 -3.80
N ASN A 124 -15.30 1.22 -2.51
CA ASN A 124 -16.35 1.95 -1.78
C ASN A 124 -15.86 3.31 -1.24
N ALA A 125 -14.55 3.57 -1.27
CA ALA A 125 -13.93 4.79 -0.79
C ALA A 125 -13.20 5.50 -1.95
N LEU A 126 -13.99 6.07 -2.85
CA LEU A 126 -13.49 6.78 -4.03
C LEU A 126 -13.16 8.24 -3.70
N LEU A 127 -12.07 8.73 -4.28
CA LEU A 127 -11.75 10.16 -4.28
C LEU A 127 -12.57 10.85 -5.38
N THR A 128 -13.50 11.70 -4.95
CA THR A 128 -14.38 12.44 -5.87
C THR A 128 -13.62 13.52 -6.64
N GLU A 129 -14.18 13.97 -7.77
CA GLU A 129 -13.64 15.12 -8.50
C GLU A 129 -13.60 16.38 -7.63
N GLU A 130 -14.67 16.62 -6.86
CA GLU A 130 -14.73 17.73 -5.89
C GLU A 130 -13.56 17.67 -4.90
N SER A 131 -13.33 16.51 -4.27
CA SER A 131 -12.22 16.31 -3.33
C SER A 131 -10.85 16.39 -4.01
N THR A 132 -10.76 15.98 -5.28
CA THR A 132 -9.52 16.12 -6.06
C THR A 132 -9.21 17.59 -6.28
N ASN A 133 -10.21 18.40 -6.63
CA ASN A 133 -10.01 19.83 -6.89
C ASN A 133 -9.54 20.61 -5.65
N THR A 134 -9.93 20.21 -4.44
CA THR A 134 -9.47 20.87 -3.20
C THR A 134 -7.98 20.62 -2.91
N LEU A 135 -7.35 19.59 -3.51
CA LEU A 135 -5.93 19.31 -3.32
C LEU A 135 -5.05 20.50 -3.70
N ARG A 136 -5.43 21.27 -4.73
CA ARG A 136 -4.72 22.47 -5.17
C ARG A 136 -4.56 23.53 -4.07
N GLU A 137 -5.51 23.55 -3.14
CA GLU A 137 -5.53 24.51 -2.03
C GLU A 137 -4.59 24.09 -0.88
N MET A 138 -4.01 22.89 -0.94
CA MET A 138 -3.17 22.32 0.13
C MET A 138 -1.67 22.62 -0.05
N GLY A 139 -1.33 23.66 -0.82
CA GLY A 139 0.04 24.09 -1.06
C GLY A 139 0.80 23.22 -2.07
N PRO A 140 2.15 23.28 -2.09
CA PRO A 140 2.94 22.64 -3.15
C PRO A 140 2.74 21.13 -3.29
N ALA A 141 2.63 20.40 -2.17
CA ALA A 141 2.36 18.97 -2.19
C ALA A 141 0.94 18.66 -2.70
N GLY A 142 0.00 19.54 -2.44
CA GLY A 142 -1.37 19.45 -2.93
C GLY A 142 -1.49 19.62 -4.44
N GLU A 143 -0.78 20.59 -5.02
CA GLU A 143 -0.68 20.75 -6.48
C GLU A 143 -0.03 19.54 -7.16
N MET A 144 1.03 18.99 -6.55
CA MET A 144 1.65 17.75 -7.01
C MET A 144 0.66 16.58 -7.00
N LEU A 145 -0.03 16.36 -5.87
CA LEU A 145 -1.01 15.27 -5.74
C LEU A 145 -2.17 15.45 -6.71
N TYR A 146 -2.65 16.68 -6.90
CA TYR A 146 -3.67 16.99 -7.90
C TYR A 146 -3.25 16.51 -9.29
N GLY A 147 -2.02 16.84 -9.71
CA GLY A 147 -1.49 16.45 -11.01
C GLY A 147 -1.44 14.93 -11.18
N ILE A 148 -0.87 14.24 -10.20
CA ILE A 148 -0.71 12.78 -10.21
C ILE A 148 -2.07 12.07 -10.20
N VAL A 149 -2.98 12.47 -9.30
CA VAL A 149 -4.32 11.87 -9.20
C VAL A 149 -5.13 12.12 -10.48
N THR A 150 -5.01 13.31 -11.08
CA THR A 150 -5.72 13.62 -12.33
C THR A 150 -5.24 12.73 -13.48
N ALA A 151 -3.92 12.50 -13.57
CA ALA A 151 -3.30 11.70 -14.63
C ALA A 151 -3.45 10.17 -14.43
N TYR A 152 -3.80 9.71 -13.22
CA TYR A 152 -4.03 8.29 -12.91
C TYR A 152 -5.22 7.73 -13.69
N GLU A 153 -5.06 6.66 -14.47
CA GLU A 153 -6.12 6.22 -15.42
C GLU A 153 -7.20 5.31 -14.82
N ASP A 154 -7.07 4.89 -13.56
CA ASP A 154 -8.10 4.09 -12.89
C ASP A 154 -9.30 4.98 -12.49
N VAL A 155 -10.40 4.86 -13.23
CA VAL A 155 -11.58 5.72 -13.12
C VAL A 155 -12.83 4.88 -12.93
N HIS A 156 -13.59 5.20 -11.89
CA HIS A 156 -14.86 4.56 -11.56
C HIS A 156 -16.00 5.59 -11.53
N VAL A 157 -17.24 5.10 -11.60
CA VAL A 157 -18.42 5.95 -11.38
C VAL A 157 -18.35 6.51 -9.96
N GLY A 158 -18.25 7.84 -9.84
CA GLY A 158 -18.17 8.55 -8.56
C GLY A 158 -16.78 9.01 -8.15
N GLY A 159 -15.70 8.56 -8.80
CA GLY A 159 -14.35 9.02 -8.51
C GLY A 159 -13.25 8.04 -8.85
N LYS A 160 -12.04 8.30 -8.34
CA LYS A 160 -10.86 7.45 -8.52
C LYS A 160 -10.59 6.61 -7.27
N PRO A 161 -10.30 5.31 -7.39
CA PRO A 161 -10.00 4.49 -6.24
C PRO A 161 -8.59 4.78 -5.73
N MET A 162 -8.46 5.03 -4.42
CA MET A 162 -7.17 5.29 -3.78
C MET A 162 -6.77 4.08 -2.93
N HIS A 163 -6.52 2.94 -3.57
CA HIS A 163 -6.36 1.63 -2.92
C HIS A 163 -5.36 1.63 -1.74
N ASP A 164 -4.17 2.14 -1.99
CA ASP A 164 -3.07 2.17 -1.02
C ASP A 164 -3.35 3.16 0.12
N VAL A 165 -3.86 4.34 -0.23
CA VAL A 165 -4.24 5.36 0.74
C VAL A 165 -5.36 4.83 1.65
N ASN A 166 -6.35 4.16 1.09
CA ASN A 166 -7.43 3.52 1.83
C ASN A 166 -6.90 2.48 2.81
N THR A 167 -5.88 1.70 2.41
CA THR A 167 -5.23 0.72 3.27
C THR A 167 -4.55 1.38 4.47
N ILE A 168 -3.83 2.48 4.26
CA ILE A 168 -3.18 3.25 5.35
C ILE A 168 -4.23 3.90 6.26
N CYS A 169 -5.27 4.51 5.68
CA CYS A 169 -6.38 5.11 6.42
C CYS A 169 -7.11 4.08 7.29
N MET A 170 -7.32 2.86 6.79
CA MET A 170 -7.91 1.78 7.56
C MET A 170 -7.07 1.40 8.78
N LEU A 171 -5.73 1.38 8.68
CA LEU A 171 -4.89 1.20 9.86
C LEU A 171 -5.11 2.32 10.89
N LEU A 172 -5.14 3.58 10.46
CA LEU A 172 -5.36 4.70 11.38
C LEU A 172 -6.71 4.59 12.09
N ILE A 173 -7.74 4.13 11.38
CA ILE A 173 -9.08 3.88 11.93
C ILE A 173 -9.06 2.69 12.89
N LEU A 174 -8.42 1.57 12.54
CA LEU A 174 -8.33 0.37 13.40
C LEU A 174 -7.49 0.62 14.67
N ALA A 175 -6.42 1.40 14.55
CA ALA A 175 -5.66 1.87 15.70
C ALA A 175 -6.51 2.80 16.59
N SER A 176 -7.40 3.58 15.96
CA SER A 176 -8.31 4.50 16.64
C SER A 176 -9.57 3.82 17.18
N SER A 177 -10.02 2.66 16.66
CA SER A 177 -11.29 2.01 17.00
C SER A 177 -11.34 1.37 18.39
N LYS A 178 -10.37 1.70 19.26
CA LYS A 178 -10.60 1.78 20.72
C LYS A 178 -11.48 2.97 21.13
N LEU A 179 -11.93 3.78 20.17
CA LEU A 179 -12.81 4.94 20.32
C LEU A 179 -14.25 4.59 19.89
N SER A 180 -15.23 5.10 20.62
CA SER A 180 -16.63 4.65 20.54
C SER A 180 -17.36 5.18 19.29
N HIS A 181 -18.53 4.59 19.00
CA HIS A 181 -19.37 4.83 17.81
C HIS A 181 -19.84 6.28 17.59
N SER A 182 -19.48 7.26 18.41
CA SER A 182 -19.86 8.67 18.23
C SER A 182 -18.81 9.54 17.55
N GLN A 183 -17.61 8.99 17.25
CA GLN A 183 -16.47 9.77 16.74
C GLN A 183 -16.25 9.67 15.23
N TRP A 184 -17.10 8.94 14.50
CA TRP A 184 -16.97 8.68 13.05
C TRP A 184 -17.13 9.89 12.13
N MET A 185 -17.66 11.01 12.61
CA MET A 185 -18.18 12.06 11.72
C MET A 185 -17.22 13.24 11.44
N TRP A 186 -16.09 13.35 12.14
CA TRP A 186 -15.17 14.48 11.98
C TRP A 186 -13.78 14.07 12.45
N LEU A 187 -12.80 13.93 11.55
CA LEU A 187 -11.40 13.77 11.98
C LEU A 187 -10.49 14.79 11.32
N PRO A 188 -10.04 15.78 12.11
CA PRO A 188 -8.63 16.13 12.16
C PRO A 188 -8.12 15.96 13.59
N LYS A 189 -7.19 15.01 13.78
CA LYS A 189 -6.00 15.07 14.66
C LYS A 189 -5.38 13.68 14.79
N ALA A 190 -4.22 13.50 14.16
CA ALA A 190 -3.39 12.30 14.27
C ALA A 190 -2.70 12.22 15.66
N GLN A 191 -2.53 10.99 16.18
CA GLN A 191 -1.80 10.65 17.40
C GLN A 191 -0.54 9.82 17.10
N PRO A 192 0.48 9.80 17.99
CA PRO A 192 1.87 9.50 17.63
C PRO A 192 2.35 8.04 17.82
N SER A 193 1.48 7.03 17.99
CA SER A 193 1.92 5.68 18.38
C SER A 193 1.87 4.61 17.27
N VAL A 194 1.79 4.99 15.99
CA VAL A 194 1.88 4.03 14.87
C VAL A 194 3.25 4.18 14.21
N ARG A 195 4.14 3.21 14.43
CA ARG A 195 5.36 3.08 13.61
C ARG A 195 4.97 2.41 12.30
N LEU A 196 4.92 3.23 11.25
CA LEU A 196 4.53 2.83 9.91
C LEU A 196 5.77 2.47 9.10
N LEU A 197 5.91 1.21 8.70
CA LEU A 197 6.86 0.82 7.65
C LEU A 197 6.07 0.61 6.36
N LEU A 198 6.13 1.61 5.47
CA LEU A 198 5.57 1.53 4.12
C LEU A 198 6.64 0.95 3.20
N ILE A 199 6.35 -0.22 2.62
CA ILE A 199 7.21 -0.80 1.59
C ILE A 199 6.43 -0.65 0.27
N SER A 200 6.70 0.42 -0.46
CA SER A 200 6.31 0.55 -1.86
C SER A 200 7.46 0.04 -2.72
N ILE A 201 7.20 -0.98 -3.53
CA ILE A 201 8.17 -1.52 -4.50
C ILE A 201 7.84 -0.88 -5.84
N SER A 202 8.65 0.09 -6.27
CA SER A 202 8.71 0.47 -7.67
C SER A 202 9.30 -0.70 -8.46
N LEU A 203 8.53 -1.22 -9.40
CA LEU A 203 9.06 -2.06 -10.46
C LEU A 203 9.85 -1.14 -11.39
N ALA A 204 11.16 -1.38 -11.47
CA ALA A 204 12.02 -0.86 -12.53
C ALA A 204 11.80 -1.66 -13.82
#